data_AF-A0A1F6BW60-F1
#
_entry.id   AF-A0A1F6BW60-F1
#
_cell.length_a   1.000
_cell.length_b   1.000
_cell.length_c   1.000
_cell.angle_alpha   90.00
_cell.angle_beta   90.00
_cell.angle_gamma   90.00
#
_symmetry.space_group_name_H-M   'P 1'
#
loop_
_entity.id
_entity.type
_entity.pdbx_description
1 polymer ?
#
loop_
_entity_poly.entity_id
_entity_poly.type
_entity_poly.pdbx_seq_one_letter_code
_entity_poly.pdbx_strand_id
1 'polypeptide(L)' 'MESKIVGFILLVVGGLAMVRPDVFMRFQIWTQRIIMGAKYEPGQRTYKIMRFVGVIFTLLGFLAIVGILK' A
#
# COMPACT_ATOMS: atom_id res chain seq x y z
N MET A 1 10.07 19.02 -7.17
CA MET A 1 10.94 18.19 -6.30
C MET A 1 10.09 17.33 -5.39
N GLU A 2 9.05 17.92 -4.78
CA GLU A 2 8.05 17.25 -3.95
C GLU A 2 7.34 16.09 -4.68
N SER A 3 6.87 16.28 -5.93
CA SER A 3 6.20 15.23 -6.71
C SER A 3 7.07 13.98 -6.96
N LYS A 4 8.39 14.15 -7.11
CA LYS A 4 9.32 13.02 -7.26
C LYS A 4 9.52 12.25 -5.96
N ILE A 5 9.53 12.94 -4.81
CA ILE A 5 9.62 12.32 -3.49
C ILE A 5 8.34 11.54 -3.21
N VAL A 6 7.17 12.15 -3.48
CA VAL A 6 5.87 11.49 -3.34
C VAL A 6 5.77 10.28 -4.25
N GLY A 7 6.17 10.41 -5.52
CA GLY A 7 6.19 9.30 -6.47
C GLY A 7 7.10 8.15 -6.05
N PHE A 8 8.27 8.48 -5.48
CA PHE A 8 9.19 7.48 -4.93
C PHE A 8 8.59 6.72 -3.74
N ILE A 9 7.96 7.42 -2.80
CA ILE A 9 7.28 6.79 -1.66
C ILE A 9 6.16 5.87 -2.14
N LEU A 10 5.33 6.35 -3.08
CA LEU A 10 4.25 5.55 -3.67
C LEU A 10 4.75 4.29 -4.37
N LEU A 11 5.88 4.38 -5.08
CA LEU A 11 6.51 3.22 -5.71
C LEU A 11 6.98 2.19 -4.70
N VAL A 12 7.68 2.63 -3.65
CA VAL A 12 8.22 1.73 -2.62
C VAL A 12 7.09 1.08 -1.84
N VAL A 13 6.11 1.88 -1.39
CA VAL A 13 4.95 1.41 -0.63
C VAL A 13 4.07 0.50 -1.49
N GLY A 14 3.76 0.92 -2.71
CA GLY A 14 2.95 0.15 -3.67
C GLY A 14 3.63 -1.16 -4.04
N GLY A 15 4.93 -1.13 -4.32
CA GLY A 15 5.71 -2.32 -4.67
C GLY A 15 5.75 -3.31 -3.51
N LEU A 16 5.97 -2.83 -2.29
CA LEU A 16 5.93 -3.67 -1.10
C LEU A 16 4.53 -4.25 -0.83
N ALA A 17 3.47 -3.47 -1.03
CA ALA A 17 2.08 -3.94 -0.88
C ALA A 17 1.68 -4.96 -1.95
N MET A 18 2.20 -4.81 -3.17
CA MET A 18 2.01 -5.75 -4.28
C MET A 18 2.68 -7.10 -4.00
N VAL A 19 3.95 -7.09 -3.57
CA VAL A 19 4.76 -8.31 -3.38
C VAL A 19 4.48 -8.98 -2.03
N ARG A 20 4.36 -8.18 -0.96
CA ARG A 20 4.16 -8.62 0.43
C ARG A 20 2.95 -7.92 1.06
N PRO A 21 1.72 -8.18 0.59
CA PRO A 21 0.50 -7.61 1.18
C PRO A 21 0.31 -8.02 2.66
N ASP A 22 0.95 -9.11 3.06
CA ASP A 22 0.91 -9.66 4.41
C ASP A 22 1.58 -8.76 5.46
N VAL A 23 2.58 -7.96 5.06
CA VAL A 23 3.25 -7.02 5.97
C VAL A 23 2.29 -5.89 6.34
N PHE A 24 1.68 -5.27 5.34
CA PHE A 24 0.68 -4.22 5.56
C PHE A 24 -0.55 -4.73 6.29
N MET A 25 -1.04 -5.92 5.94
CA MET A 25 -2.18 -6.49 6.64
C MET A 25 -1.88 -6.77 8.11
N ARG A 26 -0.69 -7.30 8.43
CA ARG A 26 -0.28 -7.52 9.83
C ARG A 26 -0.19 -6.20 10.60
N PHE A 27 0.39 -5.17 9.99
CA PHE A 27 0.44 -3.85 10.58
C PHE A 27 -0.98 -3.30 10.83
N GLN A 28 -1.87 -3.38 9.84
CA GLN A 28 -3.24 -2.90 9.96
C GLN A 28 -4.03 -3.65 11.04
N ILE A 29 -3.93 -4.97 11.11
CA ILE A 29 -4.56 -5.79 12.16
C ILE A 29 -4.02 -5.41 13.54
N TRP A 30 -2.72 -5.22 13.65
CA TRP A 30 -2.07 -4.82 14.90
C TRP A 30 -2.56 -3.44 15.35
N THR A 31 -2.57 -2.46 14.45
CA THR A 31 -3.09 -1.11 14.72
C THR A 31 -4.57 -1.15 15.10
N GLN A 32 -5.40 -1.89 14.37
CA GLN A 32 -6.83 -2.03 14.70
C GLN A 32 -7.04 -2.68 16.07
N ARG A 33 -6.24 -3.70 16.40
CA ARG A 33 -6.30 -4.35 17.71
C ARG A 33 -5.93 -3.40 18.84
N ILE A 34 -4.89 -2.59 18.66
CA ILE A 34 -4.42 -1.66 19.70
C ILE A 34 -5.36 -0.47 19.86
N ILE A 35 -5.77 0.13 18.75
CA ILE A 35 -6.53 1.39 18.78
C ILE A 35 -8.01 1.13 19.04
N MET A 36 -8.59 0.12 18.38
CA MET A 36 -10.04 -0.12 18.40
C MET A 36 -10.45 -1.28 19.30
N GLY A 37 -9.51 -2.06 19.83
CA GLY A 37 -9.80 -3.28 20.60
C GLY A 37 -10.47 -4.39 19.78
N ALA A 38 -10.57 -4.24 18.46
CA ALA A 38 -11.28 -5.17 17.58
C ALA A 38 -10.33 -6.21 16.97
N LYS A 39 -10.81 -7.46 16.84
CA LYS A 39 -10.08 -8.53 16.12
C LYS A 39 -10.54 -8.55 14.66
N TYR A 40 -9.64 -8.16 13.76
CA TYR A 40 -9.86 -8.28 12.32
C TYR A 40 -9.23 -9.57 11.78
N GLU A 41 -10.03 -10.41 11.14
CA GLU A 41 -9.58 -11.64 10.48
C GLU A 41 -9.65 -11.47 8.97
N PRO A 42 -8.53 -11.16 8.29
CA PRO A 42 -8.53 -10.99 6.84
C PRO A 42 -8.77 -12.31 6.12
N GLY A 43 -9.80 -12.34 5.26
CA GLY A 43 -10.00 -13.45 4.34
C GLY A 43 -9.02 -13.40 3.15
N GLN A 44 -8.98 -14.48 2.36
CA GLN A 44 -8.10 -14.53 1.17
C GLN A 44 -8.38 -13.41 0.15
N ARG A 45 -9.63 -12.93 0.08
CA ARG A 45 -9.99 -11.80 -0.79
C ARG A 45 -9.30 -10.51 -0.36
N THR A 46 -9.14 -10.27 0.94
CA THR A 46 -8.47 -9.06 1.47
C THR A 46 -7.02 -8.97 1.01
N TYR A 47 -6.29 -10.10 1.02
CA TYR A 47 -4.91 -10.13 0.51
C TYR A 47 -4.83 -9.85 -0.99
N LYS A 48 -5.79 -10.36 -1.79
CA LYS A 48 -5.85 -10.07 -3.24
C LYS A 48 -6.14 -8.59 -3.49
N ILE A 49 -7.09 -8.02 -2.76
CA ILE A 49 -7.41 -6.58 -2.84
C ILE A 49 -6.18 -5.76 -2.47
N MET A 50 -5.48 -6.13 -1.40
CA MET A 50 -4.28 -5.39 -0.97
C MET A 50 -3.16 -5.42 -2.01
N ARG A 51 -2.97 -6.56 -2.71
CA ARG A 51 -2.04 -6.60 -3.86
C ARG A 51 -2.48 -5.68 -4.98
N PHE A 52 -3.77 -5.66 -5.29
CA PHE A 52 -4.32 -4.81 -6.35
C PHE A 52 -4.17 -3.31 -6.02
N VAL A 53 -4.42 -2.92 -4.76
CA VAL A 53 -4.14 -1.57 -4.26
C VAL A 53 -2.64 -1.25 -4.39
N GLY A 54 -1.77 -2.21 -4.06
CA GLY A 54 -0.33 -2.09 -4.27
C GLY A 54 0.04 -1.79 -5.73
N VAL A 55 -0.52 -2.53 -6.69
CA VAL A 55 -0.33 -2.28 -8.13
C VAL A 55 -0.74 -0.87 -8.52
N ILE A 56 -1.89 -0.39 -8.03
CA ILE A 56 -2.37 0.97 -8.30
C ILE A 56 -1.38 2.00 -7.76
N PHE A 57 -0.91 1.85 -6.52
CA PHE A 57 0.07 2.78 -5.95
C PHE A 57 1.42 2.75 -6.66
N THR A 58 1.88 1.57 -7.10
CA THR A 58 3.08 1.46 -7.94
C THR A 58 2.91 2.21 -9.26
N LEU A 59 1.77 2.05 -9.93
CA LEU A 59 1.47 2.76 -11.18
C LEU A 59 1.42 4.28 -10.98
N LEU A 60 0.72 4.75 -9.95
CA LEU A 60 0.63 6.18 -9.63
C LEU A 60 2.01 6.76 -9.27
N GLY A 61 2.81 6.03 -8.49
CA GLY A 61 4.17 6.43 -8.17
C GLY A 61 5.06 6.53 -9.40
N PHE A 62 4.96 5.57 -10.31
CA PHE A 62 5.67 5.61 -11.60
C PHE A 62 5.26 6.83 -12.43
N LEU A 63 3.96 7.07 -12.60
CA LEU A 63 3.43 8.22 -13.35
C LEU A 63 3.85 9.56 -12.74
N ALA A 64 3.93 9.65 -11.41
CA ALA A 64 4.42 10.83 -10.70
C ALA A 64 5.92 11.08 -10.90
N ILE A 65 6.75 10.04 -10.91
CA ILE A 65 8.19 10.19 -11.19
C ILE A 65 8.45 10.59 -12.64
N VAL A 66 7.71 9.99 -13.59
CA VAL A 66 7.81 10.32 -15.03
C VAL A 66 7.32 11.74 -15.32
N GLY A 67 6.66 12.40 -14.36
CA GLY A 67 6.21 13.79 -14.47
C GLY A 67 4.88 13.95 -15.22
N ILE A 68 4.13 12.85 -15.38
CA ILE A 68 2.79 12.86 -15.97
C ILE A 68 1.78 13.42 -14.96
N LEU A 69 1.98 13.12 -13.67
CA LEU A 69 1.23 13.74 -12.57
C LEU A 69 2.06 14.93 -12.04
N LYS A 70 1.49 16.14 -12.14
CA LYS A 70 2.08 17.38 -11.60
C LYS A 70 1.81 17.52 -10.11
#